data_AF-A0A6A6B6N9-F1
#
_entry.id   AF-A0A6A6B6N9-F1
#
_cell.length_a   1.000
_cell.length_b   1.000
_cell.length_c   1.000
_cell.angle_alpha   90.00
_cell.angle_beta   90.00
_cell.angle_gamma   90.00
#
_symmetry.space_group_name_H-M   'P 1'
#
loop_
_entity.id
_entity.type
_entity.pdbx_description
1 polymer ?
#
loop_
_entity_poly.entity_id
_entity_poly.type
_entity_poly.pdbx_seq_one_letter_code
_entity_poly.pdbx_strand_id
1 'polypeptide(L)'
;MSPISPEAVVGTSVTFSFILLGNAITQSFMSVPAVLLDFPKPGTPEHAARAQLLGRQWPVFHRIGNNFMRPMSMFGIFGYGFTAWAMSQGRLKGDWRLLAVSSLCHLIVVIHSAINLQPLNYKIEACADGKSEKIDLAQAEEFGRSWIRCNFVRVVCPLVAGSLALWQFL
;
A
#
# COMPACT_ATOMS: atom_id res chain seq x y z
N MET A 1 -10.11 -32.83 12.24
CA MET A 1 -9.94 -31.42 12.64
C MET A 1 -9.20 -30.71 11.53
N SER A 2 -9.65 -29.52 11.09
CA SER A 2 -8.82 -28.70 10.19
C SER A 2 -7.50 -28.39 10.91
N PRO A 3 -6.33 -28.61 10.30
CA PRO A 3 -5.04 -28.36 10.95
C PRO A 3 -4.81 -26.86 11.25
N ILE A 4 -5.65 -25.98 10.70
CA ILE A 4 -5.61 -24.53 10.92
C ILE A 4 -7.00 -24.06 11.37
N SER A 5 -7.05 -23.34 12.49
CA SER A 5 -8.27 -22.73 13.04
C SER A 5 -8.64 -21.46 12.24
N PRO A 6 -9.91 -21.28 11.82
CA PRO A 6 -10.39 -20.04 11.18
C PRO A 6 -10.14 -18.78 12.01
N GLU A 7 -10.15 -18.90 13.33
CA GLU A 7 -9.85 -17.84 14.30
C GLU A 7 -8.39 -17.39 14.21
N ALA A 8 -7.44 -18.33 14.10
CA ALA A 8 -6.03 -18.01 13.90
C ALA A 8 -5.79 -17.30 12.55
N VAL A 9 -6.48 -17.75 11.49
CA VAL A 9 -6.39 -17.13 10.15
C VAL A 9 -6.92 -15.69 10.18
N VAL A 10 -8.08 -15.47 10.81
CA VAL A 10 -8.67 -14.12 10.85
C VAL A 10 -7.88 -13.18 11.75
N GLY A 11 -7.38 -13.64 12.90
CA GLY A 11 -6.50 -12.84 13.76
C GLY A 11 -5.22 -12.40 13.05
N THR A 12 -4.62 -13.30 12.27
CA THR A 12 -3.46 -12.98 11.42
C THR A 12 -3.83 -11.95 10.34
N SER A 13 -4.97 -12.12 9.69
CA SER A 13 -5.46 -11.20 8.64
C SER A 13 -5.74 -9.80 9.18
N VAL A 14 -6.32 -9.69 10.37
CA VAL A 14 -6.51 -8.42 11.10
C VAL A 14 -5.17 -7.74 11.38
N THR A 15 -4.19 -8.52 11.86
CA THR A 15 -2.84 -8.02 12.11
C THR A 15 -2.21 -7.45 10.83
N PHE A 16 -2.30 -8.17 9.72
CA PHE A 16 -1.80 -7.67 8.42
C PHE A 16 -2.49 -6.38 7.98
N SER A 17 -3.82 -6.26 8.16
CA SER A 17 -4.55 -5.02 7.84
C SER A 17 -3.98 -3.82 8.58
N PHE A 18 -3.68 -3.94 9.87
CA PHE A 18 -3.13 -2.83 10.65
C PHE A 18 -1.65 -2.56 10.39
N ILE A 19 -0.85 -3.58 10.07
CA ILE A 19 0.54 -3.38 9.60
C ILE A 19 0.55 -2.60 8.27
N LEU A 20 -0.32 -2.98 7.33
CA LEU A 20 -0.44 -2.32 6.04
C LEU A 20 -0.91 -0.87 6.18
N LEU A 21 -1.90 -0.63 7.06
CA LEU A 21 -2.35 0.70 7.43
C LEU A 21 -1.19 1.55 7.98
N GLY A 22 -0.48 1.04 8.99
CA GLY A 22 0.64 1.73 9.61
C GLY A 22 1.72 2.09 8.60
N ASN A 23 2.10 1.14 7.73
CA ASN A 23 3.04 1.41 6.65
C ASN A 23 2.55 2.53 5.71
N ALA A 24 1.29 2.47 5.27
CA ALA A 24 0.75 3.47 4.35
C ALA A 24 0.72 4.87 4.99
N ILE A 25 0.36 4.97 6.28
CA ILE A 25 0.40 6.22 7.03
C ILE A 25 1.83 6.77 7.11
N THR A 26 2.78 5.96 7.57
CA THR A 26 4.18 6.39 7.71
C THR A 26 4.74 6.90 6.38
N GLN A 27 4.49 6.19 5.28
CA GLN A 27 4.97 6.61 3.96
C GLN A 27 4.31 7.92 3.48
N SER A 28 2.98 8.04 3.60
CA SER A 28 2.23 9.17 3.07
C SER A 28 2.37 10.45 3.90
N PHE A 29 2.51 10.35 5.21
CA PHE A 29 2.47 11.50 6.12
C PHE A 29 3.83 11.84 6.74
N MET A 30 4.83 10.97 6.58
CA MET A 30 6.17 11.20 7.13
C MET A 30 7.25 11.07 6.06
N SER A 31 7.42 9.90 5.48
CA SER A 31 8.60 9.61 4.63
C SER A 31 8.61 10.40 3.32
N VAL A 32 7.53 10.34 2.53
CA VAL A 32 7.48 11.07 1.25
C VAL A 32 7.44 12.58 1.46
N PRO A 33 6.66 13.14 2.42
CA PRO A 33 6.75 14.56 2.75
C PRO A 33 8.15 15.02 3.13
N ALA A 34 8.91 14.22 3.90
CA ALA A 34 10.26 14.59 4.31
C ALA A 34 11.23 14.75 3.12
N VAL A 35 11.12 13.92 2.08
CA VAL A 35 11.97 14.04 0.87
C VAL A 35 11.46 15.09 -0.11
N LEU A 36 10.22 15.57 0.05
CA LEU A 36 9.63 16.65 -0.75
C LEU A 36 9.70 18.02 -0.07
N LEU A 37 10.14 18.09 1.19
CA LEU A 37 10.28 19.35 1.92
C LEU A 37 11.27 20.26 1.19
N ASP A 38 10.87 21.53 1.00
CA ASP A 38 11.65 22.55 0.30
C ASP A 38 12.15 22.13 -1.08
N PHE A 39 11.33 21.40 -1.84
CA PHE A 39 11.66 21.04 -3.22
C PHE A 39 11.88 22.31 -4.07
N PRO A 40 13.05 22.48 -4.73
CA PRO A 40 13.35 23.71 -5.47
C PRO A 40 12.39 23.93 -6.64
N LYS A 41 12.31 25.17 -7.16
CA LYS A 41 11.43 25.48 -8.29
C LYS A 41 11.85 24.74 -9.57
N PRO A 42 10.90 24.23 -10.37
CA PRO A 42 11.18 23.59 -11.65
C PRO A 42 12.05 24.47 -12.57
N GLY A 43 12.90 23.82 -13.38
CA GLY A 43 13.80 24.50 -14.32
C GLY A 43 15.11 25.03 -13.73
N THR A 44 15.32 24.91 -12.42
CA THR A 44 16.59 25.29 -11.77
C THR A 44 17.58 24.11 -11.71
N PRO A 45 18.90 24.35 -11.72
CA PRO A 45 19.90 23.29 -11.49
C PRO A 45 19.69 22.56 -10.16
N GLU A 46 19.26 23.27 -9.13
CA GLU A 46 18.96 22.72 -7.79
C GLU A 46 17.77 21.75 -7.84
N HIS A 47 16.74 22.04 -8.64
CA HIS A 47 15.62 21.14 -8.85
C HIS A 47 16.06 19.85 -9.53
N ALA A 48 16.88 19.94 -10.58
CA ALA A 48 17.40 18.76 -11.27
C ALA A 48 18.22 17.87 -10.31
N ALA A 49 19.08 18.48 -9.48
CA ALA A 49 19.84 17.76 -8.47
C ALA A 49 18.93 17.10 -7.42
N ARG A 50 17.90 17.79 -6.94
CA ARG A 50 16.94 17.27 -5.96
C ARG A 50 16.08 16.15 -6.56
N ALA A 51 15.64 16.26 -7.81
CA ALA A 51 14.90 15.24 -8.53
C ALA A 51 15.72 13.95 -8.70
N GLN A 52 17.00 14.07 -9.05
CA GLN A 52 17.90 12.92 -9.12
C GLN A 52 18.10 12.26 -7.75
N LEU A 53 18.26 13.05 -6.69
CA LEU A 53 18.37 12.53 -5.33
C LEU A 53 17.09 11.78 -4.92
N LEU A 54 15.91 12.36 -5.19
CA LEU A 54 14.62 11.71 -4.95
C LEU A 54 14.56 10.34 -5.65
N GLY A 55 14.91 10.29 -6.93
CA GLY A 55 14.93 9.04 -7.69
C GLY A 55 15.89 7.99 -7.13
N ARG A 56 17.08 8.40 -6.67
CA ARG A 56 18.04 7.48 -6.04
C ARG A 56 17.58 6.96 -4.68
N GLN A 57 16.84 7.77 -3.93
CA GLN A 57 16.29 7.39 -2.63
C GLN A 57 15.03 6.53 -2.78
N TRP A 58 14.30 6.66 -3.88
CA TRP A 58 12.99 6.04 -4.09
C TRP A 58 12.96 4.52 -3.86
N PRO A 59 13.93 3.72 -4.35
CA PRO A 59 13.94 2.27 -4.14
C PRO A 59 13.86 1.85 -2.67
N VAL A 60 14.38 2.67 -1.75
CA VAL A 60 14.32 2.41 -0.29
C VAL A 60 12.87 2.39 0.19
N PHE A 61 12.02 3.26 -0.35
CA PHE A 61 10.63 3.39 0.07
C PHE A 61 9.72 2.30 -0.52
N HIS A 62 9.79 2.02 -1.82
CA HIS A 62 8.83 1.10 -2.45
C HIS A 62 9.29 -0.36 -2.56
N ARG A 63 10.58 -0.70 -2.36
CA ARG A 63 11.03 -2.10 -2.33
C ARG A 63 10.37 -2.89 -1.20
N ILE A 64 10.24 -2.31 -0.01
CA ILE A 64 9.49 -2.92 1.10
C ILE A 64 8.01 -3.10 0.71
N GLY A 65 7.44 -2.11 0.03
CA GLY A 65 6.08 -2.18 -0.50
C GLY A 65 5.86 -3.38 -1.43
N ASN A 66 6.81 -3.63 -2.33
CA ASN A 66 6.71 -4.72 -3.31
C ASN A 66 7.01 -6.10 -2.73
N ASN A 67 8.03 -6.20 -1.87
CA ASN A 67 8.55 -7.50 -1.44
C ASN A 67 7.91 -8.01 -0.14
N PHE A 68 7.35 -7.11 0.69
CA PHE A 68 6.74 -7.49 1.97
C PHE A 68 5.27 -7.13 2.03
N MET A 69 4.92 -5.88 1.73
CA MET A 69 3.54 -5.39 1.92
C MET A 69 2.56 -6.02 0.92
N ARG A 70 2.94 -6.17 -0.35
CA ARG A 70 2.07 -6.83 -1.35
C ARG A 70 1.79 -8.30 -1.00
N PRO A 71 2.78 -9.15 -0.64
CA PRO A 71 2.49 -10.48 -0.11
C PRO A 71 1.58 -10.47 1.12
N MET A 72 1.78 -9.54 2.07
CA MET A 72 0.85 -9.39 3.21
C MET A 72 -0.59 -9.09 2.77
N SER A 73 -0.80 -8.21 1.79
CA SER A 73 -2.14 -8.01 1.22
C SER A 73 -2.69 -9.28 0.58
N MET A 74 -1.87 -10.08 -0.11
CA MET A 74 -2.32 -11.36 -0.66
C MET A 74 -2.78 -12.32 0.44
N PHE A 75 -2.04 -12.41 1.55
CA PHE A 75 -2.49 -13.16 2.71
C PHE A 75 -3.79 -12.60 3.31
N GLY A 76 -3.98 -11.28 3.30
CA GLY A 76 -5.25 -10.65 3.66
C GLY A 76 -6.41 -11.07 2.76
N ILE A 77 -6.21 -11.11 1.44
CA ILE A 77 -7.23 -11.57 0.47
C ILE A 77 -7.66 -13.01 0.81
N PHE A 78 -6.70 -13.93 0.85
CA PHE A 78 -7.00 -15.35 1.05
C PHE A 78 -7.43 -15.67 2.48
N GLY A 79 -6.86 -15.00 3.48
CA GLY A 79 -7.19 -15.19 4.88
C GLY A 79 -8.62 -14.77 5.17
N TYR A 80 -9.00 -13.54 4.82
CA TYR A 80 -10.39 -13.10 4.97
C TYR A 80 -11.36 -13.87 4.07
N GLY A 81 -10.95 -14.22 2.85
CA GLY A 81 -11.76 -15.05 1.94
C GLY A 81 -12.03 -16.44 2.51
N PHE A 82 -11.01 -17.09 3.07
CA PHE A 82 -11.13 -18.38 3.74
C PHE A 82 -12.04 -18.29 4.96
N THR A 83 -11.88 -17.27 5.82
CA THR A 83 -12.74 -17.12 7.01
C THR A 83 -14.18 -16.79 6.62
N ALA A 84 -14.39 -15.96 5.59
CA ALA A 84 -15.72 -15.70 5.03
C ALA A 84 -16.38 -17.00 4.53
N TRP A 85 -15.65 -17.83 3.80
CA TRP A 85 -16.13 -19.14 3.38
C TRP A 85 -16.43 -20.06 4.57
N ALA A 86 -15.54 -20.17 5.55
CA ALA A 86 -15.75 -21.00 6.73
C ALA A 86 -17.01 -20.57 7.49
N MET A 87 -17.23 -19.27 7.62
CA MET A 87 -18.41 -18.68 8.26
C MET A 87 -19.71 -18.94 7.47
N SER A 88 -19.67 -18.85 6.13
CA SER A 88 -20.84 -19.17 5.29
C SER A 88 -21.21 -20.66 5.35
N GLN A 89 -20.25 -21.54 5.65
CA GLN A 89 -20.46 -22.97 5.91
C GLN A 89 -20.87 -23.28 7.36
N GLY A 90 -21.12 -22.27 8.20
CA GLY A 90 -21.49 -22.45 9.60
C GLY A 90 -20.36 -22.97 10.50
N ARG A 91 -19.11 -22.95 10.03
CA ARG A 91 -17.92 -23.39 10.80
C ARG A 91 -17.38 -22.30 11.75
N LEU A 92 -17.88 -21.07 11.59
CA LEU A 92 -17.58 -19.91 12.43
C LEU A 92 -18.86 -19.06 12.53
N LYS A 93 -19.12 -18.43 13.67
CA LYS A 93 -20.27 -17.54 13.86
C LYS A 93 -19.95 -16.12 13.34
N GLY A 94 -20.93 -15.45 12.75
CA GLY A 94 -20.83 -14.05 12.30
C GLY A 94 -21.46 -13.83 10.91
N ASP A 95 -21.37 -12.60 10.39
CA ASP A 95 -21.75 -12.28 9.01
C ASP A 95 -20.56 -12.41 8.06
N TRP A 96 -20.58 -13.45 7.22
CA TRP A 96 -19.50 -13.72 6.27
C TRP A 96 -19.28 -12.57 5.28
N ARG A 97 -20.31 -11.75 5.02
CA ARG A 97 -20.25 -10.63 4.07
C ARG A 97 -19.22 -9.59 4.50
N LEU A 98 -19.09 -9.33 5.81
CA LEU A 98 -18.12 -8.36 6.34
C LEU A 98 -16.67 -8.80 6.06
N LEU A 99 -16.41 -10.11 6.16
CA LEU A 99 -15.09 -10.68 5.84
C LEU A 99 -14.85 -10.76 4.33
N ALA A 100 -15.89 -11.00 3.53
CA ALA A 100 -15.80 -10.91 2.08
C ALA A 100 -15.44 -9.48 1.61
N VAL A 101 -16.07 -8.46 2.20
CA VAL A 101 -15.70 -7.05 1.96
C VAL A 101 -14.26 -6.78 2.39
N SER A 102 -13.84 -7.31 3.55
CA SER A 102 -12.46 -7.16 4.03
C SER A 102 -11.45 -7.78 3.05
N SER A 103 -11.74 -8.97 2.50
CA SER A 103 -10.95 -9.61 1.44
C SER A 103 -10.88 -8.73 0.17
N LEU A 104 -12.02 -8.18 -0.26
CA LEU A 104 -12.11 -7.30 -1.42
C LEU A 104 -11.29 -6.02 -1.24
N CYS A 105 -11.27 -5.43 -0.05
CA CYS A 105 -10.42 -4.28 0.25
C CYS A 105 -8.93 -4.57 0.00
N HIS A 106 -8.45 -5.77 0.37
CA HIS A 106 -7.06 -6.17 0.08
C HIS A 106 -6.83 -6.42 -1.42
N LEU A 107 -7.81 -6.96 -2.14
CA LEU A 107 -7.73 -7.13 -3.60
C LEU A 107 -7.64 -5.77 -4.31
N ILE A 108 -8.47 -4.80 -3.90
CA ILE A 108 -8.43 -3.42 -4.40
C ILE A 108 -7.04 -2.83 -4.17
N VAL A 109 -6.45 -3.00 -2.97
CA VAL A 109 -5.10 -2.52 -2.67
C VAL A 109 -4.05 -3.11 -3.62
N VAL A 110 -4.10 -4.41 -3.90
CA VAL A 110 -3.14 -5.07 -4.79
C VAL A 110 -3.27 -4.55 -6.22
N ILE A 111 -4.49 -4.50 -6.75
CA ILE A 111 -4.76 -4.01 -8.12
C ILE A 111 -4.40 -2.53 -8.25
N HIS A 112 -4.86 -1.69 -7.31
CA HIS A 112 -4.56 -0.27 -7.28
C HIS A 112 -3.06 0.00 -7.21
N SER A 113 -2.33 -0.79 -6.40
CA SER A 113 -0.87 -0.66 -6.31
C SER A 113 -0.20 -1.01 -7.64
N ALA A 114 -0.66 -2.05 -8.32
CA ALA A 114 -0.10 -2.47 -9.61
C ALA A 114 -0.36 -1.46 -10.73
N ILE A 115 -1.57 -0.91 -10.79
CA ILE A 115 -1.99 -0.03 -11.90
C ILE A 115 -1.57 1.43 -11.66
N ASN A 116 -1.65 1.93 -10.44
CA ASN A 116 -1.47 3.36 -10.16
C ASN A 116 -0.13 3.69 -9.51
N LEU A 117 0.29 2.92 -8.50
CA LEU A 117 1.52 3.23 -7.75
C LEU A 117 2.79 2.72 -8.42
N GLN A 118 2.77 1.55 -9.08
CA GLN A 118 3.96 1.03 -9.75
C GLN A 118 4.45 1.91 -10.90
N PRO A 119 3.58 2.42 -11.80
CA PRO A 119 4.03 3.37 -12.82
C PRO A 119 4.61 4.65 -12.22
N LEU A 120 4.05 5.16 -11.13
CA LEU A 120 4.62 6.29 -10.41
C LEU A 120 5.99 5.97 -9.81
N ASN A 121 6.16 4.77 -9.24
CA ASN A 121 7.47 4.34 -8.73
C ASN A 121 8.52 4.36 -9.84
N TYR A 122 8.22 3.79 -11.01
CA TYR A 122 9.15 3.78 -12.13
C TYR A 122 9.48 5.18 -12.64
N LYS A 123 8.50 6.09 -12.68
CA LYS A 123 8.74 7.49 -13.06
C LYS A 123 9.69 8.19 -12.08
N ILE A 124 9.50 7.98 -10.78
CA ILE A 124 10.35 8.60 -9.75
C ILE A 124 11.75 7.98 -9.75
N GLU A 125 11.86 6.65 -9.83
CA GLU A 125 13.17 5.97 -9.96
C GLU A 125 13.94 6.47 -11.17
N ALA A 126 13.27 6.63 -12.32
CA ALA A 126 13.90 7.09 -13.55
C ALA A 126 14.42 8.54 -13.46
N CYS A 127 14.00 9.34 -12.47
CA CYS A 127 14.63 10.63 -12.20
C CYS A 127 16.11 10.48 -11.78
N ALA A 128 16.52 9.33 -11.24
CA ALA A 128 17.90 9.09 -10.79
C ALA A 128 18.94 9.22 -11.91
N ASP A 129 18.55 8.88 -13.14
CA ASP A 129 19.44 8.84 -14.31
C ASP A 129 19.74 10.24 -14.84
N GLY A 130 18.87 11.23 -14.60
CA GLY A 130 19.07 12.65 -14.91
C GLY A 130 19.27 13.02 -16.38
N LYS A 131 19.41 12.02 -17.26
CA LYS A 131 19.73 12.13 -18.70
C LYS A 131 18.74 11.37 -19.59
N SER A 132 17.73 10.76 -18.98
CA SER A 132 16.68 10.03 -19.69
C SER A 132 15.78 11.04 -20.41
N GLU A 133 15.77 11.03 -21.74
CA GLU A 133 14.81 11.81 -22.56
C GLU A 133 13.35 11.46 -22.26
N LYS A 134 13.10 10.35 -21.54
CA LYS A 134 11.75 9.85 -21.25
C LYS A 134 11.12 10.48 -20.00
N ILE A 135 11.87 11.22 -19.19
CA ILE A 135 11.37 11.79 -17.93
C ILE A 135 11.72 13.27 -17.84
N ASP A 136 10.70 14.10 -17.71
CA ASP A 136 10.86 15.50 -17.35
C ASP A 136 11.13 15.63 -15.85
N LEU A 137 12.35 16.03 -15.48
CA LEU A 137 12.72 16.23 -14.08
C LEU A 137 11.87 17.31 -13.41
N ALA A 138 11.32 18.28 -14.15
CA ALA A 138 10.43 19.31 -13.63
C ALA A 138 9.18 18.73 -12.94
N GLN A 139 8.80 17.50 -13.28
CA GLN A 139 7.62 16.80 -12.75
C GLN A 139 7.93 15.94 -11.51
N ALA A 140 9.19 15.88 -11.06
CA ALA A 140 9.59 14.96 -9.99
C ALA A 140 8.81 15.18 -8.68
N GLU A 141 8.61 16.44 -8.30
CA GLU A 141 7.81 16.80 -7.13
C GLU A 141 6.34 16.37 -7.30
N GLU A 142 5.77 16.60 -8.48
CA GLU A 142 4.39 16.21 -8.79
C GLU A 142 4.20 14.70 -8.73
N PHE A 143 5.17 13.91 -9.21
CA PHE A 143 5.12 12.46 -9.10
C PHE A 143 5.07 12.01 -7.63
N GLY A 144 5.90 12.59 -6.76
CA GLY A 144 5.88 12.32 -5.32
C GLY A 144 4.54 12.69 -4.67
N ARG A 145 3.99 13.87 -4.98
CA ARG A 145 2.68 14.31 -4.48
C ARG A 145 1.54 13.44 -5.00
N SER A 146 1.61 13.01 -6.26
CA SER A 146 0.65 12.08 -6.86
C SER A 146 0.72 10.72 -6.20
N TRP A 147 1.92 10.25 -5.88
CA TRP A 147 2.12 9.01 -5.14
C TRP A 147 1.44 9.06 -3.77
N ILE A 148 1.60 10.14 -3.00
CA ILE A 148 0.92 10.32 -1.71
C ILE A 148 -0.60 10.23 -1.87
N ARG A 149 -1.16 10.94 -2.86
CA ARG A 149 -2.61 10.93 -3.17
C ARG A 149 -3.10 9.52 -3.51
N CYS A 150 -2.38 8.81 -4.38
CA CYS A 150 -2.72 7.44 -4.74
C CYS A 150 -2.57 6.48 -3.54
N ASN A 151 -1.62 6.72 -2.65
CA ASN A 151 -1.38 5.87 -1.49
C ASN A 151 -2.50 5.97 -0.43
N PHE A 152 -3.39 6.96 -0.53
CA PHE A 152 -4.57 7.09 0.35
C PHE A 152 -5.50 5.85 0.29
N VAL A 153 -5.63 5.21 -0.87
CA VAL A 153 -6.39 3.94 -0.98
C VAL A 153 -5.77 2.84 -0.10
N ARG A 154 -4.44 2.81 0.02
CA ARG A 154 -3.71 1.88 0.89
C ARG A 154 -3.80 2.23 2.38
N VAL A 155 -4.34 3.39 2.72
CA VAL A 155 -4.73 3.75 4.09
C VAL A 155 -6.16 3.28 4.34
N VAL A 156 -7.09 3.71 3.49
CA VAL A 156 -8.53 3.48 3.73
C VAL A 156 -8.89 2.00 3.67
N CYS A 157 -8.44 1.26 2.66
CA CYS A 157 -8.86 -0.14 2.48
C CYS A 157 -8.41 -1.06 3.63
N PRO A 158 -7.15 -1.05 4.09
CA PRO A 158 -6.76 -1.84 5.25
C PRO A 158 -7.41 -1.39 6.56
N LEU A 159 -7.67 -0.08 6.74
CA LEU A 159 -8.43 0.42 7.88
C LEU A 159 -9.84 -0.15 7.91
N VAL A 160 -10.56 -0.11 6.79
CA VAL A 160 -11.91 -0.67 6.67
C VAL A 160 -11.89 -2.18 6.89
N ALA A 161 -10.99 -2.91 6.22
CA ALA A 161 -10.88 -4.36 6.36
C ALA A 161 -10.58 -4.80 7.79
N GLY A 162 -9.57 -4.19 8.42
CA GLY A 162 -9.19 -4.48 9.80
C GLY A 162 -10.31 -4.15 10.78
N SER A 163 -10.98 -3.01 10.61
CA SER A 163 -12.05 -2.56 11.52
C SER A 163 -13.32 -3.41 11.40
N LEU A 164 -13.75 -3.75 10.18
CA LEU A 164 -14.92 -4.62 9.98
C LEU A 164 -14.68 -6.02 10.56
N ALA A 165 -13.49 -6.57 10.31
CA ALA A 165 -13.12 -7.86 10.87
C ALA A 165 -13.05 -7.80 12.40
N LEU A 166 -12.39 -6.79 12.97
CA LEU A 166 -12.28 -6.64 14.42
C LEU A 166 -13.66 -6.46 15.08
N TRP A 167 -14.52 -5.61 14.51
CA TRP A 167 -15.90 -5.39 14.98
C TRP A 167 -16.72 -6.68 15.03
N GLN A 168 -16.51 -7.61 14.10
CA GLN A 168 -17.25 -8.87 14.09
C GLN A 168 -16.85 -9.83 15.24
N PHE A 169 -15.64 -9.71 15.77
CA PHE A 169 -15.11 -10.63 16.77
C PHE A 169 -14.90 -10.00 18.16
N LEU A 170 -15.25 -8.71 18.32
CA LEU A 170 -15.41 -8.04 19.61
C LEU A 170 -16.86 -8.13 20.06
#